data_AF-A0A929VMW9-F1
#
_entry.id   AF-A0A929VMW9-F1
#
_cell.length_a   1.000
_cell.length_b   1.000
_cell.length_c   1.000
_cell.angle_alpha   90.00
_cell.angle_beta   90.00
_cell.angle_gamma   90.00
#
_symmetry.space_group_name_H-M   'P 1'
#
loop_
_entity.id
_entity.type
_entity.pdbx_description
1 polymer ?
#
loop_
_entity_poly.entity_id
_entity_poly.type
_entity_poly.pdbx_seq_one_letter_code
_entity_poly.pdbx_strand_id
1 'polypeptide(L)' 'MHNEQFITIGTNPKFEHLINNLTHNFTKLELTELTSLISSYSKTAYRLLKQFRTTGYAIFEIDKFLELFYIPSSYK' A
#
# COMPACT_ATOMS: atom_id res chain seq x y z
N MET A 1 15.25 17.66 27.10
CA MET A 1 14.28 18.37 26.23
C MET A 1 14.22 17.61 24.92
N HIS A 2 13.09 16.97 24.60
CA HIS A 2 12.92 16.32 23.29
C HIS A 2 12.66 17.44 22.26
N ASN A 3 13.49 17.54 21.23
CA ASN A 3 13.24 18.42 20.10
C ASN A 3 12.14 17.77 19.24
N GLU A 4 10.91 18.23 19.38
CA GLU A 4 9.83 17.84 18.48
C GLU A 4 10.05 18.48 17.11
N GLN A 5 10.18 17.64 16.08
CA GLN A 5 10.33 18.07 14.70
C GLN A 5 9.03 17.79 13.95
N PHE A 6 8.46 18.82 13.33
CA PHE A 6 7.22 18.73 12.57
C PHE A 6 7.52 18.92 11.09
N ILE A 7 6.86 18.11 10.25
CA ILE A 7 6.83 18.30 8.79
C ILE A 7 5.39 18.61 8.38
N THR A 8 5.21 19.70 7.63
CA THR A 8 3.92 20.02 7.01
C THR A 8 3.94 19.50 5.58
N ILE A 9 3.00 18.60 5.26
CA ILE A 9 2.82 18.06 3.92
C ILE A 9 1.45 18.47 3.39
N GLY A 10 1.41 18.98 2.17
CA GLY A 10 0.16 19.31 1.48
C GLY A 10 -0.21 18.21 0.49
N THR A 11 -1.46 17.77 0.50
CA THR A 11 -1.99 16.92 -0.57
C THR A 11 -2.43 17.78 -1.75
N ASN A 12 -2.45 17.20 -2.94
CA ASN A 12 -3.03 17.89 -4.10
C ASN A 12 -4.54 18.07 -3.86
N PRO A 13 -5.09 19.30 -3.89
CA PRO A 13 -6.51 19.55 -3.59
C PRO A 13 -7.48 18.72 -4.44
N LYS A 14 -7.10 18.39 -5.69
CA LYS A 14 -7.92 17.55 -6.58
C LYS A 14 -8.12 16.12 -6.04
N PHE A 15 -7.18 15.63 -5.24
CA PHE A 15 -7.17 14.26 -4.71
C PHE A 15 -7.45 14.19 -3.21
N GLU A 16 -7.77 15.31 -2.56
CA GLU A 16 -8.04 15.36 -1.12
C GLU A 16 -9.12 14.35 -0.71
N HIS A 17 -10.16 14.24 -1.52
CA HIS A 17 -11.27 13.31 -1.31
C HIS A 17 -10.85 11.83 -1.25
N LEU A 18 -9.73 11.44 -1.87
CA LEU A 18 -9.25 10.05 -1.85
C LEU A 18 -8.70 9.64 -0.48
N ILE A 19 -8.18 10.60 0.29
CA ILE A 19 -7.47 10.34 1.54
C ILE A 19 -8.29 10.81 2.74
N ASN A 20 -8.95 11.96 2.62
CA ASN A 20 -9.66 12.60 3.73
C ASN A 20 -11.16 12.22 3.79
N ASN A 21 -11.74 11.74 2.69
CA ASN A 21 -13.17 11.38 2.61
C ASN A 21 -13.36 9.87 2.40
N LEU A 22 -12.78 9.07 3.30
CA LEU A 22 -12.90 7.60 3.29
C LEU A 22 -14.32 7.15 3.67
N THR A 23 -15.22 7.14 2.68
CA THR A 23 -16.64 6.80 2.88
C THR A 23 -16.87 5.30 2.82
N HIS A 24 -16.50 4.64 1.72
CA HIS A 24 -16.62 3.20 1.51
C HIS A 24 -15.51 2.69 0.56
N ASN A 25 -15.32 1.36 0.46
CA ASN A 25 -14.38 0.70 -0.49
C ASN A 25 -12.89 1.06 -0.33
N PHE A 26 -12.38 1.05 0.89
CA PHE A 26 -10.96 1.28 1.17
C PHE A 26 -10.31 0.09 1.89
N THR A 27 -8.98 0.01 1.76
CA THR A 27 -8.15 -0.97 2.48
C THR A 27 -7.52 -0.29 3.70
N LYS A 28 -7.78 -0.83 4.89
CA LYS A 28 -7.07 -0.44 6.12
C LYS A 28 -5.75 -1.20 6.21
N LEU A 29 -4.67 -0.49 6.50
CA LEU A 29 -3.34 -1.03 6.69
C LEU A 29 -2.85 -0.58 8.07
N GLU A 30 -2.27 -1.51 8.83
CA GLU A 30 -1.69 -1.19 10.13
C GLU A 30 -0.27 -0.69 9.93
N LEU A 31 0.02 0.51 10.45
CA LEU A 31 1.31 1.15 10.24
C LEU A 31 2.46 0.29 10.76
N THR A 32 2.32 -0.24 11.98
CA THR A 32 3.33 -1.09 12.63
C THR A 32 3.63 -2.34 11.80
N GLU A 33 2.61 -3.02 11.30
CA GLU A 33 2.74 -4.18 10.41
C GLU A 33 3.48 -3.79 9.12
N LEU A 34 3.03 -2.72 8.43
CA LEU A 34 3.63 -2.29 7.17
C LEU A 34 5.08 -1.84 7.32
N THR A 35 5.41 -1.12 8.40
CA THR A 35 6.77 -0.64 8.68
C THR A 35 7.73 -1.74 9.10
N SER A 36 7.20 -2.85 9.65
CA SER A 36 8.02 -4.01 10.01
C SER A 36 8.57 -4.75 8.78
N LEU A 37 7.93 -4.61 7.63
CA LEU A 37 8.38 -5.20 6.37
C LEU A 37 9.54 -4.38 5.79
N ILE A 38 10.64 -5.06 5.46
CA ILE A 38 11.84 -4.41 4.91
C ILE A 38 11.72 -4.25 3.39
N SER A 39 11.37 -5.32 2.68
CA SER A 39 11.40 -5.33 1.21
C SER A 39 10.19 -4.64 0.59
N SER A 40 10.41 -3.96 -0.54
CA SER A 40 9.34 -3.34 -1.33
C SER A 40 8.33 -4.38 -1.82
N TYR A 41 8.79 -5.55 -2.29
CA TYR A 41 7.91 -6.63 -2.72
C TYR A 41 7.05 -7.18 -1.58
N SER A 42 7.61 -7.29 -0.36
CA SER A 42 6.85 -7.71 0.82
C SER A 42 5.75 -6.70 1.16
N LYS A 43 6.03 -5.39 1.08
CA LYS A 43 5.02 -4.33 1.28
C LYS A 43 3.93 -4.37 0.20
N THR A 44 4.31 -4.61 -1.05
CA THR A 44 3.35 -4.78 -2.15
C THR A 44 2.44 -6.00 -1.93
N ALA A 45 3.03 -7.16 -1.59
CA ALA A 45 2.27 -8.37 -1.27
C ALA A 45 1.30 -8.13 -0.09
N TYR A 46 1.78 -7.52 0.99
CA TYR A 46 0.97 -7.17 2.14
C TYR A 46 -0.23 -6.28 1.76
N ARG A 47 0.02 -5.21 0.99
CA ARG A 47 -1.05 -4.31 0.50
C ARG A 47 -2.11 -5.06 -0.30
N LEU A 48 -1.69 -5.93 -1.22
CA LEU A 48 -2.60 -6.71 -2.06
C LEU A 48 -3.42 -7.67 -1.19
N LEU A 49 -2.78 -8.44 -0.31
CA LEU A 49 -3.49 -9.41 0.54
C LEU A 49 -4.47 -8.75 1.52
N LYS A 50 -4.14 -7.58 2.07
CA LYS A 50 -5.06 -6.83 2.95
C LYS A 50 -6.33 -6.36 2.22
N GLN A 51 -6.27 -6.14 0.90
CA GLN A 51 -7.46 -5.87 0.10
C GLN A 51 -8.38 -7.10 0.01
N PHE A 52 -7.80 -8.30 -0.02
CA PHE A 52 -8.52 -9.58 -0.06
C PHE A 52 -8.71 -10.21 1.33
N ARG A 53 -8.65 -9.42 2.42
CA ARG A 53 -8.73 -9.95 3.79
C ARG A 53 -10.00 -10.78 4.07
N THR A 54 -11.08 -10.51 3.34
CA THR A 54 -12.36 -11.23 3.50
C THR A 54 -12.30 -12.64 2.90
N THR A 55 -11.63 -12.82 1.76
CA THR A 55 -11.46 -14.13 1.11
C THR A 55 -10.23 -14.87 1.63
N GLY A 56 -9.21 -14.15 2.12
CA GLY A 56 -7.98 -14.68 2.67
C GLY A 56 -6.92 -15.06 1.62
N TYR A 57 -7.26 -15.01 0.34
CA TYR A 57 -6.35 -15.29 -0.77
C TYR A 57 -6.63 -14.38 -1.97
N ALA A 58 -5.62 -14.20 -2.81
CA ALA A 58 -5.68 -13.45 -4.05
C ALA A 58 -5.08 -14.30 -5.18
N ILE A 59 -5.78 -14.39 -6.31
CA ILE A 59 -5.36 -15.14 -7.50
C ILE A 59 -5.20 -14.15 -8.63
N PHE A 60 -4.06 -14.21 -9.33
CA PHE A 60 -3.73 -13.34 -10.44
C PHE A 60 -3.18 -14.17 -11.60
N GLU A 61 -3.46 -13.73 -12.83
CA GLU A 61 -2.68 -14.13 -13.99
C GLU A 61 -1.24 -13.64 -13.83
N ILE A 62 -0.29 -14.37 -14.41
CA ILE A 62 1.14 -14.09 -14.23
C ILE A 62 1.51 -12.67 -14.69
N ASP A 63 0.98 -12.22 -15.83
CA ASP A 63 1.25 -10.88 -16.35
C ASP A 63 0.74 -9.79 -15.40
N LYS A 64 -0.44 -10.02 -14.79
CA LYS A 64 -1.00 -9.08 -13.82
C LYS A 64 -0.20 -9.07 -12.53
N PHE A 65 0.28 -10.23 -12.07
CA PHE A 65 1.17 -10.31 -10.92
C PHE A 65 2.46 -9.52 -11.15
N LEU A 66 3.11 -9.69 -12.30
CA LEU A 66 4.34 -8.98 -12.66
C LEU A 66 4.12 -7.46 -12.71
N GLU A 67 3.01 -7.00 -13.28
CA GLU A 67 2.61 -5.59 -13.31
C GLU A 67 2.39 -5.04 -11.90
N LEU A 68 1.58 -5.72 -11.07
CA LEU A 68 1.24 -5.29 -9.72
C LEU A 68 2.47 -5.21 -8.80
N PHE A 69 3.41 -6.13 -8.97
CA PHE A 69 4.66 -6.14 -8.22
C PHE A 69 5.73 -5.22 -8.81
N TYR A 70 5.49 -4.60 -9.97
CA TYR A 70 6.48 -3.80 -10.70
C TYR A 70 7.78 -4.58 -10.95
N ILE A 71 7.67 -5.87 -11.29
CA ILE A 71 8.82 -6.73 -11.49
C ILE A 71 9.53 -6.33 -12.79
N PRO A 72 10.83 -5.98 -12.75
CA PRO A 72 11.57 -5.61 -13.94
C PRO A 72 11.68 -6.78 -14.92
N SER A 73 11.68 -6.47 -16.22
CA SER A 73 11.83 -7.48 -17.27
C SER A 73 13.12 -8.32 -17.15
N SER A 74 14.16 -7.81 -16.48
CA SER A 74 15.41 -8.56 -16.26
C SER A 74 15.28 -9.75 -15.31
N TYR A 75 14.14 -9.87 -14.61
CA TYR A 75 13.81 -10.98 -13.73
C TYR A 75 12.85 -11.98 -14.40
N LYS A 76 12.48 -11.74 -15.66
CA LYS A 76 11.69 -12.66 -16.48
C LYS A 76 12.59 -13.68 -17.17
#